data_AF-A0AAC8YYF3-F1
#
_entry.id   AF-A0AAC8YYF3-F1
#
_cell.length_a   1.000
_cell.length_b   1.000
_cell.length_c   1.000
_cell.angle_alpha   90.00
_cell.angle_beta   90.00
_cell.angle_gamma   90.00
#
_symmetry.space_group_name_H-M   'P 1'
#
loop_
_entity.id
_entity.type
_entity.pdbx_description
1 polymer ?
#
loop_
_entity_poly.entity_id
_entity_poly.type
_entity_poly.pdbx_seq_one_letter_code
_entity_poly.pdbx_strand_id
1 'polypeptide(L)'
;MENRRKPAPTAATLDINCDCKEYVVDYLTKSFPVRLMAVFTDENGNARSEPMSDENGAPVLCRSALAARDRMIEQLCALPPIATALDAIIERFGVDQVAEVTGRTRRLIVGRDGRQVLQSRSPRANVAETRDFMDGTKRILVFSDAGGTGRSYHADLAAKNQMRRVHFLLEPGWRADAAIQGLGRTNRTNQASAPLFRPVTTDVRGERRFISTIARRLDSLGALTRGQRQTGGQNLFDPADNLESTYAKEALHRWFGLLFAGKLEAVTLSRFEELSGLRVEGPDGGMVDDLPTIQRWLNRILALPIALQNGVFDEFLGLVEARIDAARQAGTLDIGVETIPVEHYEVLTDTLLRTDALSGATTHLLELEIARALKPLRLERLEDLYGFSRARQQLLRNTRSGRIGLLVPARSLLTDEGIRVARFELVRPLKHGHITADQLEESNWEPVDPTEFQRLWQAEVDDAASNHKRERLHLATGLLLPVWDKLPSDYVRVSRISARDGRSLLGREVPLHCVPELCQALGLEDEHSFSAEQTVDAVLGTGRPMQIKSREALTLKRSLVNGAQRLELAGWSASRLDWYKAHGCFTEIIRYQTRLFVPTTNAVAVLARLAGQI
;
A
#
# COMPACT_ATOMS: atom_id res chain seq x y z
N MET A 1 -27.05 -67.65 37.07
CA MET A 1 -26.03 -66.58 37.20
C MET A 1 -26.37 -65.47 36.22
N GLU A 2 -27.08 -64.44 36.67
CA GLU A 2 -27.39 -63.26 35.86
C GLU A 2 -26.17 -62.34 35.80
N ASN A 3 -25.81 -61.96 34.58
CA ASN A 3 -24.63 -61.18 34.24
C ASN A 3 -24.85 -59.70 34.63
N ARG A 4 -24.49 -59.33 35.88
CA ARG A 4 -24.43 -57.94 36.35
C ARG A 4 -23.25 -57.20 35.70
N ARG A 5 -23.38 -56.78 34.45
CA ARG A 5 -22.66 -55.60 33.97
C ARG A 5 -23.60 -54.40 34.11
N LYS A 6 -23.29 -53.50 35.03
CA LYS A 6 -23.95 -52.19 35.11
C LYS A 6 -23.87 -51.54 33.72
N PRO A 7 -24.97 -51.04 33.15
CA PRO A 7 -24.90 -50.25 31.93
C PRO A 7 -23.95 -49.08 32.18
N ALA A 8 -23.02 -48.86 31.23
CA ALA A 8 -22.14 -47.70 31.29
C ALA A 8 -23.00 -46.43 31.41
N PRO A 9 -22.62 -45.46 32.25
CA PRO A 9 -23.36 -44.22 32.34
C PRO A 9 -23.48 -43.60 30.95
N THR A 10 -24.66 -43.06 30.63
CA THR A 10 -24.92 -42.32 29.40
C THR A 10 -23.82 -41.27 29.24
N ALA A 11 -23.05 -41.34 28.15
CA ALA A 11 -21.95 -40.41 27.93
C ALA A 11 -22.47 -38.98 28.07
N ALA A 12 -21.94 -38.24 29.05
CA ALA A 12 -22.28 -36.84 29.26
C ALA A 12 -22.09 -36.10 27.94
N THR A 13 -23.10 -35.31 27.55
CA THR A 13 -22.98 -34.43 26.38
C THR A 13 -21.82 -33.49 26.64
N LEU A 14 -20.81 -33.53 25.78
CA LEU A 14 -19.68 -32.60 25.88
C LEU A 14 -20.19 -31.18 25.61
N ASP A 15 -19.80 -30.26 26.47
CA ASP A 15 -20.01 -28.81 26.33
C ASP A 15 -18.66 -28.11 26.41
N ILE A 16 -17.89 -28.24 25.32
CA ILE A 16 -16.56 -27.68 25.16
C ILE A 16 -16.68 -26.39 24.35
N ASN A 17 -16.17 -25.30 24.92
CA ASN A 17 -16.00 -24.03 24.24
C ASN A 17 -14.51 -23.82 23.93
N CYS A 18 -14.16 -23.67 22.64
CA CYS A 18 -12.79 -23.47 22.18
C CYS A 18 -12.49 -21.98 21.89
N ASP A 19 -12.90 -21.07 22.78
CA ASP A 19 -12.62 -19.64 22.63
C ASP A 19 -11.36 -19.21 23.39
N CYS A 20 -11.01 -17.93 23.28
CA CYS A 20 -9.82 -17.35 23.92
C CYS A 20 -10.05 -16.93 25.39
N LYS A 21 -11.24 -17.13 25.97
CA LYS A 21 -11.56 -16.59 27.29
C LYS A 21 -10.70 -17.18 28.37
N GLU A 22 -10.38 -18.48 28.29
CA GLU A 22 -9.51 -19.13 29.27
C GLU A 22 -8.20 -18.36 29.45
N TYR A 23 -7.52 -18.00 28.36
CA TYR A 23 -6.28 -17.23 28.41
C TYR A 23 -6.44 -15.85 29.04
N VAL A 24 -7.55 -15.16 28.74
CA VAL A 24 -7.83 -13.82 29.28
C VAL A 24 -8.20 -13.90 30.76
N VAL A 25 -9.02 -14.87 31.16
CA VAL A 25 -9.37 -15.13 32.56
C VAL A 25 -8.12 -15.47 33.37
N ASP A 26 -7.26 -16.33 32.85
CA ASP A 26 -5.99 -16.66 33.49
C ASP A 26 -5.10 -15.43 33.65
N TYR A 27 -5.02 -14.60 32.61
CA TYR A 27 -4.26 -13.35 32.66
C TYR A 27 -4.81 -12.40 33.72
N LEU A 28 -6.13 -12.18 33.77
CA LEU A 28 -6.78 -11.31 34.76
C LEU A 28 -6.59 -11.88 36.17
N THR A 29 -6.70 -13.19 36.35
CA THR A 29 -6.53 -13.83 37.66
C THR A 29 -5.12 -13.64 38.20
N LYS A 30 -4.10 -13.73 37.32
CA LYS A 30 -2.68 -13.67 37.68
C LYS A 30 -2.10 -12.26 37.72
N SER A 31 -2.57 -11.36 36.85
CA SER A 31 -1.89 -10.09 36.56
C SER A 31 -2.70 -8.84 36.88
N PHE A 32 -3.99 -8.96 37.22
CA PHE A 32 -4.79 -7.79 37.57
C PHE A 32 -4.25 -7.12 38.83
N PRO A 33 -4.02 -5.79 38.83
CA PRO A 33 -3.40 -5.11 39.95
C PRO A 33 -4.36 -5.04 41.15
N VAL A 34 -4.21 -5.99 42.07
CA VAL A 34 -5.05 -6.12 43.27
C VAL A 34 -4.35 -5.68 44.55
N ARG A 35 -3.06 -5.33 44.49
CA ARG A 35 -2.28 -4.93 45.67
C ARG A 35 -2.57 -3.47 46.02
N LEU A 36 -2.78 -3.21 47.31
CA LEU A 36 -2.97 -1.86 47.83
C LEU A 36 -1.66 -1.08 47.73
N MET A 37 -1.74 0.20 47.36
CA MET A 37 -0.59 1.08 47.26
C MET A 37 -0.54 2.01 48.48
N ALA A 38 0.63 2.13 49.11
CA ALA A 38 0.90 3.12 50.15
C ALA A 38 1.47 4.38 49.49
N VAL A 39 0.88 5.55 49.77
CA VAL A 39 1.36 6.83 49.28
C VAL A 39 2.34 7.42 50.30
N PHE A 40 3.52 7.80 49.85
CA PHE A 40 4.52 8.48 50.66
C PHE A 40 5.06 9.69 49.90
N THR A 41 5.62 10.65 50.62
CA THR A 41 6.26 11.83 50.02
C THR A 41 7.76 11.57 49.93
N ASP A 42 8.35 11.71 48.74
CA ASP A 42 9.79 11.61 48.57
C ASP A 42 10.53 12.83 49.14
N GLU A 43 11.85 12.76 49.20
CA GLU A 43 12.73 13.84 49.73
C GLU A 43 12.56 15.18 49.00
N ASN A 44 11.99 15.16 47.78
CA ASN A 44 11.75 16.34 46.95
C ASN A 44 10.30 16.87 47.08
N GLY A 45 9.50 16.31 47.98
CA GLY A 45 8.11 16.71 48.18
C GLY A 45 7.13 16.10 47.17
N ASN A 46 7.55 15.16 46.32
CA ASN A 46 6.67 14.52 45.35
C ASN A 46 5.96 13.31 45.97
N ALA A 47 4.65 13.19 45.74
CA ALA A 47 3.91 12.00 46.11
C ALA A 47 4.35 10.81 45.25
N ARG A 48 4.85 9.76 45.91
CA ARG A 48 5.15 8.45 45.32
C ARG A 48 4.25 7.40 45.93
N SER A 49 4.12 6.27 45.24
CA SER A 49 3.35 5.14 45.75
C SER A 49 4.15 3.85 45.62
N GLU A 50 4.05 3.01 46.64
CA GLU A 50 4.67 1.68 46.64
C GLU A 50 3.68 0.57 47.02
N PRO A 51 3.87 -0.67 46.55
CA PRO A 51 2.98 -1.77 46.88
C PRO A 51 3.08 -2.15 48.36
N MET A 52 1.95 -2.11 49.08
CA MET A 52 1.90 -2.33 50.53
C MET A 52 2.11 -3.81 50.89
N SER A 53 2.91 -4.07 51.93
CA SER A 53 3.06 -5.37 52.59
C SER A 53 2.49 -5.30 54.01
N ASP A 54 2.03 -6.43 54.54
CA ASP A 54 1.73 -6.57 55.96
C ASP A 54 3.00 -6.80 56.79
N GLU A 55 2.84 -6.95 58.11
CA GLU A 55 3.95 -7.17 59.06
C GLU A 55 4.75 -8.45 58.78
N ASN A 56 4.18 -9.41 58.03
CA ASN A 56 4.81 -10.66 57.64
C ASN A 56 5.41 -10.60 56.22
N GLY A 57 5.37 -9.44 55.56
CA GLY A 57 5.84 -9.25 54.20
C GLY A 57 4.87 -9.76 53.13
N ALA A 58 3.64 -10.17 53.48
CA ALA A 58 2.63 -10.62 52.54
C ALA A 58 1.95 -9.42 51.85
N PRO A 59 1.53 -9.53 50.58
CA PRO A 59 0.90 -8.44 49.87
C PRO A 59 -0.46 -8.07 50.48
N VAL A 60 -0.65 -6.79 50.83
CA VAL A 60 -1.96 -6.28 51.27
C VAL A 60 -2.83 -6.07 50.04
N LEU A 61 -3.99 -6.73 49.99
CA LEU A 61 -4.89 -6.66 48.83
C LEU A 61 -5.96 -5.57 49.00
N CYS A 62 -6.17 -4.81 47.94
CA CYS A 62 -7.21 -3.81 47.82
C CYS A 62 -8.55 -4.49 47.51
N ARG A 63 -9.51 -4.42 48.45
CA ARG A 63 -10.83 -5.07 48.30
C ARG A 63 -11.62 -4.58 47.09
N SER A 64 -11.56 -3.29 46.77
CA SER A 64 -12.24 -2.75 45.58
C SER A 64 -11.59 -3.23 44.28
N ALA A 65 -10.27 -3.38 44.24
CA ALA A 65 -9.56 -3.92 43.09
C ALA A 65 -9.85 -5.43 42.88
N LEU A 66 -9.93 -6.21 43.96
CA LEU A 66 -10.39 -7.60 43.90
C LEU A 66 -11.81 -7.70 43.33
N ALA A 67 -12.74 -6.91 43.86
CA ALA A 67 -14.11 -6.88 43.37
C ALA A 67 -14.21 -6.44 41.90
N ALA A 68 -13.36 -5.51 41.46
CA ALA A 68 -13.29 -5.07 40.06
C ALA A 68 -12.77 -6.19 39.14
N ARG A 69 -11.71 -6.90 39.54
CA ARG A 69 -11.19 -8.08 38.83
C ARG A 69 -12.27 -9.14 38.69
N ASP A 70 -12.90 -9.51 39.80
CA ASP A 70 -13.86 -10.61 39.85
C ASP A 70 -15.10 -10.28 38.99
N ARG A 71 -15.60 -9.05 39.07
CA ARG A 71 -16.69 -8.56 38.19
C ARG A 71 -16.30 -8.59 36.70
N MET A 72 -15.06 -8.23 36.37
CA MET A 72 -14.58 -8.26 34.98
C MET A 72 -14.51 -9.70 34.45
N ILE A 73 -14.04 -10.64 35.28
CA ILE A 73 -14.03 -12.07 34.96
C ILE A 73 -15.47 -12.58 34.76
N GLU A 74 -16.39 -12.26 35.67
CA GLU A 74 -17.81 -12.64 35.56
C GLU A 74 -18.43 -12.15 34.24
N GLN A 75 -18.23 -10.86 33.91
CA GLN A 75 -18.72 -10.29 32.67
C GLN A 75 -18.12 -10.97 31.44
N LEU A 76 -16.81 -11.23 31.44
CA LEU A 76 -16.12 -11.90 30.35
C LEU A 76 -16.65 -13.33 30.13
N CYS A 77 -16.85 -14.08 31.21
CA CYS A 77 -17.39 -15.43 31.18
C CYS A 77 -18.85 -15.48 30.72
N ALA A 78 -19.62 -14.41 30.93
CA ALA A 78 -21.01 -14.29 30.48
C ALA A 78 -21.14 -13.97 28.98
N LEU A 79 -20.06 -13.53 28.31
CA LEU A 79 -20.10 -13.26 26.87
C LEU A 79 -20.29 -14.56 26.05
N PRO A 80 -20.91 -14.49 24.86
CA PRO A 80 -21.02 -15.64 23.98
C PRO A 80 -19.65 -16.19 23.56
N PRO A 81 -19.53 -17.49 23.27
CA PRO A 81 -18.28 -18.07 22.78
C PRO A 81 -17.86 -17.45 21.45
N ILE A 82 -16.57 -17.18 21.28
CA ILE A 82 -16.00 -16.71 20.01
C ILE A 82 -15.28 -17.90 19.38
N ALA A 83 -15.89 -18.49 18.35
CA ALA A 83 -15.29 -19.60 17.64
C ALA A 83 -13.98 -19.18 16.96
N THR A 84 -12.96 -20.05 17.04
CA THR A 84 -11.75 -19.85 16.23
C THR A 84 -12.08 -19.96 14.75
N ALA A 85 -11.33 -19.27 13.88
CA ALA A 85 -11.55 -19.32 12.44
C ALA A 85 -11.52 -20.77 11.89
N LEU A 86 -10.60 -21.60 12.39
CA LEU A 86 -10.49 -23.00 11.98
C LEU A 86 -11.71 -23.83 12.41
N ASP A 87 -12.17 -23.68 13.65
CA ASP A 87 -13.34 -24.42 14.13
C ASP A 87 -14.60 -23.96 13.40
N ALA A 88 -14.78 -22.65 13.17
CA ALA A 88 -15.90 -22.11 12.41
C ALA A 88 -15.92 -22.62 10.95
N ILE A 89 -14.75 -22.74 10.30
CA ILE A 89 -14.63 -23.33 8.95
C ILE A 89 -15.02 -24.82 8.99
N ILE A 90 -14.50 -25.59 9.95
CA ILE A 90 -14.80 -27.02 10.07
C ILE A 90 -16.29 -27.24 10.38
N GLU A 91 -16.88 -26.46 11.27
CA GLU A 91 -18.30 -26.52 11.61
C GLU A 91 -19.17 -26.21 10.40
N ARG A 92 -18.82 -25.16 9.64
CA ARG A 92 -19.61 -24.73 8.47
C ARG A 92 -19.55 -25.70 7.30
N PHE A 93 -18.37 -26.23 6.98
CA PHE A 93 -18.15 -27.03 5.77
C PHE A 93 -18.07 -28.54 6.04
N GLY A 94 -17.87 -28.94 7.28
CA GLY A 94 -17.70 -30.32 7.70
C GLY A 94 -16.29 -30.86 7.46
N VAL A 95 -15.94 -31.88 8.25
CA VAL A 95 -14.63 -32.56 8.18
C VAL A 95 -14.38 -33.29 6.85
N ASP A 96 -15.44 -33.59 6.10
CA ASP A 96 -15.35 -34.27 4.80
C ASP A 96 -14.92 -33.33 3.67
N GLN A 97 -15.12 -32.02 3.82
CA GLN A 97 -14.73 -31.01 2.81
C GLN A 97 -13.44 -30.28 3.16
N VAL A 98 -13.09 -30.23 4.45
CA VAL A 98 -11.93 -29.48 4.97
C VAL A 98 -10.78 -30.42 5.29
N ALA A 99 -9.67 -30.23 4.58
CA ALA A 99 -8.39 -30.84 4.87
C ALA A 99 -7.66 -30.00 5.92
N GLU A 100 -7.41 -30.58 7.10
CA GLU A 100 -6.72 -29.90 8.18
C GLU A 100 -5.25 -30.36 8.22
N VAL A 101 -4.31 -29.43 7.99
CA VAL A 101 -2.86 -29.68 8.00
C VAL A 101 -2.19 -28.75 9.03
N THR A 102 -2.55 -28.96 10.29
CA THR A 102 -2.14 -28.13 11.43
C THR A 102 -1.36 -28.97 12.45
N GLY A 103 -0.82 -28.30 13.48
CA GLY A 103 -0.22 -28.95 14.65
C GLY A 103 -1.22 -29.45 15.70
N ARG A 104 -2.54 -29.32 15.49
CA ARG A 104 -3.56 -29.73 16.47
C ARG A 104 -3.59 -31.24 16.61
N THR A 105 -3.49 -31.72 17.86
CA THR A 105 -3.60 -33.15 18.20
C THR A 105 -5.04 -33.59 18.43
N ARG A 106 -5.98 -32.65 18.59
CA ARG A 106 -7.42 -32.91 18.76
C ARG A 106 -8.24 -31.81 18.07
N ARG A 107 -9.42 -32.19 17.58
CA ARG A 107 -10.43 -31.25 17.04
C ARG A 107 -11.81 -31.57 17.58
N LEU A 108 -12.63 -30.54 17.73
CA LEU A 108 -14.04 -30.66 18.08
C LEU A 108 -14.85 -30.88 16.80
N ILE A 109 -15.73 -31.87 16.79
CA ILE A 109 -16.69 -32.09 15.71
C ILE A 109 -18.08 -31.92 16.29
N VAL A 110 -18.85 -31.00 15.72
CA VAL A 110 -20.25 -30.81 16.07
C VAL A 110 -21.09 -31.58 15.06
N GLY A 111 -21.80 -32.60 15.53
CA GLY A 111 -22.73 -33.38 14.72
C GLY A 111 -23.95 -32.54 14.30
N ARG A 112 -24.70 -33.01 13.30
CA ARG A 112 -25.95 -32.35 12.86
C ARG A 112 -27.03 -32.32 13.95
N ASP A 113 -26.90 -33.20 14.94
CA ASP A 113 -27.72 -33.29 16.14
C ASP A 113 -27.25 -32.36 17.27
N GLY A 114 -26.24 -31.52 17.01
CA GLY A 114 -25.63 -30.61 17.99
C GLY A 114 -24.69 -31.31 18.96
N ARG A 115 -24.47 -32.62 18.85
CA ARG A 115 -23.58 -33.35 19.77
C ARG A 115 -22.14 -33.07 19.43
N GLN A 116 -21.38 -32.71 20.45
CA GLN A 116 -19.94 -32.50 20.35
C GLN A 116 -19.18 -33.82 20.52
N VAL A 117 -18.22 -34.06 19.64
CA VAL A 117 -17.31 -35.22 19.68
C VAL A 117 -15.88 -34.72 19.56
N LEU A 118 -15.04 -35.09 20.52
CA LEU A 118 -13.61 -34.78 20.47
C LEU A 118 -12.89 -35.86 19.65
N GLN A 119 -12.40 -35.50 18.47
CA GLN A 119 -11.64 -36.40 17.62
C GLN A 119 -10.13 -36.19 17.81
N SER A 120 -9.40 -37.27 18.10
CA SER A 120 -7.94 -37.25 18.15
C SER A 120 -7.35 -37.30 16.74
N ARG A 121 -6.28 -36.53 16.50
CA ARG A 121 -5.55 -36.45 15.23
C ARG A 121 -4.10 -36.89 15.46
N SER A 122 -3.64 -37.83 14.64
CA SER A 122 -2.23 -38.24 14.65
C SER A 122 -1.42 -37.40 13.64
N PRO A 123 -0.08 -37.28 13.79
CA PRO A 123 0.76 -36.62 12.80
C PRO A 123 0.63 -37.22 11.37
N ARG A 124 0.27 -38.51 11.27
CA ARG A 124 -0.01 -39.18 9.98
C ARG A 124 -1.28 -38.66 9.30
N ALA A 125 -2.23 -38.10 10.07
CA ALA A 125 -3.45 -37.51 9.51
C ALA A 125 -3.11 -36.39 8.53
N ASN A 126 -2.10 -35.57 8.80
CA ASN A 126 -1.69 -34.48 7.90
C ASN A 126 -1.30 -34.98 6.50
N VAL A 127 -0.74 -36.20 6.38
CA VAL A 127 -0.40 -36.80 5.08
C VAL A 127 -1.66 -37.23 4.33
N ALA A 128 -2.59 -37.89 5.02
CA ALA A 128 -3.88 -38.28 4.44
C ALA A 128 -4.67 -37.05 4.00
N GLU A 129 -4.81 -36.05 4.87
CA GLU A 129 -5.51 -34.79 4.59
C GLU A 129 -4.91 -34.05 3.38
N THR A 130 -3.58 -34.02 3.27
CA THR A 130 -2.89 -33.43 2.10
C THR A 130 -3.21 -34.20 0.82
N ARG A 131 -3.15 -35.53 0.87
CA ARG A 131 -3.48 -36.38 -0.28
C ARG A 131 -4.93 -36.19 -0.70
N ASP A 132 -5.86 -36.21 0.25
CA ASP A 132 -7.30 -36.09 -0.03
C ASP A 132 -7.62 -34.73 -0.67
N PHE A 133 -6.91 -33.66 -0.31
CA PHE A 133 -6.99 -32.36 -1.00
C PHE A 133 -6.40 -32.39 -2.42
N MET A 134 -5.20 -32.97 -2.58
CA MET A 134 -4.52 -33.05 -3.89
C MET A 134 -5.20 -34.00 -4.87
N ASP A 135 -5.94 -35.00 -4.36
CA ASP A 135 -6.80 -35.88 -5.13
C ASP A 135 -8.17 -35.26 -5.46
N GLY A 136 -8.54 -34.16 -4.80
CA GLY A 136 -9.79 -33.44 -5.02
C GLY A 136 -10.98 -33.95 -4.22
N THR A 137 -10.76 -34.96 -3.37
CA THR A 137 -11.75 -35.48 -2.41
C THR A 137 -12.18 -34.39 -1.43
N LYS A 138 -11.21 -33.60 -0.95
CA LYS A 138 -11.45 -32.40 -0.13
C LYS A 138 -11.21 -31.14 -0.93
N ARG A 139 -12.10 -30.16 -0.76
CA ARG A 139 -12.11 -28.92 -1.56
C ARG A 139 -11.41 -27.76 -0.88
N ILE A 140 -11.32 -27.80 0.45
CA ILE A 140 -10.75 -26.75 1.28
C ILE A 140 -9.53 -27.34 2.00
N LEU A 141 -8.43 -26.60 2.09
CA LEU A 141 -7.28 -26.98 2.90
C LEU A 141 -6.90 -25.81 3.80
N VAL A 142 -6.77 -26.08 5.09
CA VAL A 142 -6.27 -25.14 6.09
C VAL A 142 -4.96 -25.68 6.64
N PHE A 143 -3.91 -24.86 6.64
CA PHE A 143 -2.60 -25.26 7.15
C PHE A 143 -2.00 -24.21 8.07
N SER A 144 -1.14 -24.67 8.98
CA SER A 144 -0.30 -23.81 9.83
C SER A 144 1.17 -24.23 9.73
N ASP A 145 2.09 -23.39 10.23
CA ASP A 145 3.54 -23.66 10.22
C ASP A 145 3.89 -25.03 10.82
N ALA A 146 3.26 -25.37 11.95
CA ALA A 146 3.50 -26.63 12.66
C ALA A 146 3.05 -27.89 11.89
N GLY A 147 2.11 -27.76 10.94
CA GLY A 147 1.59 -28.89 10.16
C GLY A 147 2.12 -28.96 8.72
N GLY A 148 2.57 -27.83 8.16
CA GLY A 148 2.86 -27.68 6.73
C GLY A 148 4.31 -27.89 6.29
N THR A 149 5.25 -28.17 7.20
CA THR A 149 6.67 -28.29 6.86
C THR A 149 6.91 -29.35 5.79
N GLY A 150 7.60 -28.98 4.71
CA GLY A 150 7.96 -29.88 3.61
C GLY A 150 6.84 -30.23 2.62
N ARG A 151 5.60 -29.73 2.79
CA ARG A 151 4.47 -30.05 1.91
C ARG A 151 4.24 -28.99 0.83
N SER A 152 3.51 -29.35 -0.21
CA SER A 152 3.14 -28.48 -1.34
C SER A 152 1.67 -28.69 -1.68
N TYR A 153 0.95 -27.59 -1.91
CA TYR A 153 -0.50 -27.56 -2.14
C TYR A 153 -0.88 -26.78 -3.42
N HIS A 154 0.10 -26.48 -4.27
CA HIS A 154 -0.11 -25.82 -5.55
C HIS A 154 -0.97 -26.68 -6.49
N ALA A 155 -1.49 -26.07 -7.56
CA ALA A 155 -2.22 -26.79 -8.61
C ALA A 155 -1.24 -27.59 -9.48
N ASP A 156 -0.59 -28.60 -8.92
CA ASP A 156 0.43 -29.41 -9.57
C ASP A 156 -0.15 -30.13 -10.81
N LEU A 157 0.56 -30.06 -11.95
CA LEU A 157 0.20 -30.79 -13.16
C LEU A 157 0.21 -32.31 -12.96
N ALA A 158 0.95 -32.82 -11.99
CA ALA A 158 0.98 -34.25 -11.65
C ALA A 158 -0.17 -34.68 -10.72
N ALA A 159 -0.89 -33.74 -10.10
CA ALA A 159 -1.99 -34.05 -9.19
C ALA A 159 -3.33 -34.13 -9.93
N LYS A 160 -4.28 -34.89 -9.37
CA LYS A 160 -5.65 -34.96 -9.93
C LYS A 160 -6.39 -33.63 -9.78
N ASN A 161 -6.24 -32.95 -8.65
CA ASN A 161 -6.86 -31.66 -8.41
C ASN A 161 -6.01 -30.51 -8.94
N GLN A 162 -6.23 -30.13 -10.20
CA GLN A 162 -5.52 -29.04 -10.88
C GLN A 162 -6.23 -27.67 -10.80
N MET A 163 -7.27 -27.55 -9.98
CA MET A 163 -8.05 -26.31 -9.91
C MET A 163 -7.24 -25.13 -9.37
N ARG A 164 -7.52 -23.93 -9.87
CA ARG A 164 -6.83 -22.71 -9.41
C ARG A 164 -6.95 -22.56 -7.89
N ARG A 165 -5.82 -22.32 -7.23
CA ARG A 165 -5.78 -22.11 -5.78
C ARG A 165 -6.16 -20.67 -5.45
N VAL A 166 -7.13 -20.50 -4.55
CA VAL A 166 -7.42 -19.22 -3.91
C VAL A 166 -6.95 -19.31 -2.47
N HIS A 167 -5.82 -18.68 -2.18
CA HIS A 167 -5.15 -18.73 -0.89
C HIS A 167 -5.62 -17.57 -0.03
N PHE A 168 -6.41 -17.87 0.99
CA PHE A 168 -6.80 -16.90 2.01
C PHE A 168 -5.75 -16.82 3.10
N LEU A 169 -5.18 -15.63 3.31
CA LEU A 169 -4.21 -15.38 4.36
C LEU A 169 -4.97 -14.81 5.57
N LEU A 170 -5.32 -15.69 6.51
CA LEU A 170 -6.08 -15.37 7.73
C LEU A 170 -5.18 -14.81 8.82
N GLU A 171 -4.13 -15.55 9.16
CA GLU A 171 -3.16 -15.20 10.20
C GLU A 171 -1.77 -15.18 9.60
N PRO A 172 -1.33 -14.04 9.07
CA PRO A 172 0.04 -13.91 8.62
C PRO A 172 0.97 -13.91 9.83
N GLY A 173 1.85 -14.91 9.92
CA GLY A 173 2.81 -15.00 11.02
C GLY A 173 3.66 -13.72 11.17
N TRP A 174 4.09 -13.45 12.41
CA TRP A 174 4.92 -12.29 12.75
C TRP A 174 6.28 -12.24 12.06
N ARG A 175 6.72 -13.40 11.54
CA ARG A 175 7.98 -13.64 10.86
C ARG A 175 7.75 -13.69 9.35
N ALA A 176 8.42 -12.80 8.62
CA ALA A 176 8.24 -12.69 7.18
C ALA A 176 8.66 -13.97 6.44
N ASP A 177 9.75 -14.60 6.87
CA ASP A 177 10.23 -15.88 6.34
C ASP A 177 9.17 -16.98 6.48
N ALA A 178 8.45 -17.05 7.60
CA ALA A 178 7.34 -17.98 7.80
C ALA A 178 6.17 -17.68 6.85
N ALA A 179 5.76 -16.41 6.74
CA ALA A 179 4.68 -16.01 5.84
C ALA A 179 5.01 -16.36 4.36
N ILE A 180 6.23 -16.08 3.91
CA ILE A 180 6.71 -16.41 2.55
C ILE A 180 6.72 -17.91 2.34
N GLN A 181 7.23 -18.67 3.31
CA GLN A 181 7.24 -20.13 3.23
C GLN A 181 5.81 -20.66 3.11
N GLY A 182 4.85 -20.05 3.79
CA GLY A 182 3.42 -20.33 3.66
C GLY A 182 2.88 -20.06 2.25
N LEU A 183 3.13 -18.87 1.69
CA LEU A 183 2.71 -18.54 0.31
C LEU A 183 3.36 -19.47 -0.74
N GLY A 184 4.62 -19.84 -0.51
CA GLY A 184 5.37 -20.79 -1.32
C GLY A 184 4.84 -22.23 -1.24
N ARG A 185 3.90 -22.56 -0.35
CA ARG A 185 3.23 -23.87 -0.36
C ARG A 185 2.24 -23.98 -1.50
N THR A 186 1.59 -22.88 -1.89
CA THR A 186 0.59 -22.84 -2.97
C THR A 186 1.11 -22.29 -4.29
N ASN A 187 2.33 -21.72 -4.29
CA ASN A 187 2.98 -21.19 -5.48
C ASN A 187 4.31 -21.91 -5.72
N ARG A 188 4.37 -22.75 -6.75
CA ARG A 188 5.54 -23.58 -7.08
C ARG A 188 5.73 -23.65 -8.59
N THR A 189 6.92 -24.09 -9.00
CA THR A 189 7.15 -24.55 -10.37
C THR A 189 6.27 -25.78 -10.66
N ASN A 190 5.95 -26.04 -11.94
CA ASN A 190 5.06 -27.13 -12.38
C ASN A 190 3.56 -26.98 -12.03
N GLN A 191 3.08 -25.76 -11.76
CA GLN A 191 1.65 -25.52 -11.51
C GLN A 191 0.85 -25.31 -12.81
N ALA A 192 -0.31 -25.95 -12.93
CA ALA A 192 -1.29 -25.79 -14.01
C ALA A 192 -1.87 -24.37 -14.07
N SER A 193 -1.92 -23.70 -12.92
CA SER A 193 -2.33 -22.29 -12.83
C SER A 193 -1.69 -21.60 -11.63
N ALA A 194 -1.45 -20.29 -11.78
CA ALA A 194 -0.98 -19.46 -10.68
C ALA A 194 -2.06 -19.28 -9.61
N PRO A 195 -1.68 -19.26 -8.31
CA PRO A 195 -2.63 -19.01 -7.23
C PRO A 195 -3.10 -17.55 -7.20
N LEU A 196 -4.29 -17.33 -6.65
CA LEU A 196 -4.77 -16.00 -6.24
C LEU A 196 -4.60 -15.88 -4.73
N PHE A 197 -3.83 -14.90 -4.28
CA PHE A 197 -3.68 -14.59 -2.86
C PHE A 197 -4.75 -13.58 -2.44
N ARG A 198 -5.42 -13.85 -1.32
CA ARG A 198 -6.42 -12.98 -0.70
C ARG A 198 -6.08 -12.77 0.77
N PRO A 199 -5.34 -11.70 1.12
CA PRO A 199 -5.26 -11.24 2.50
C PRO A 199 -6.68 -11.01 3.03
N VAL A 200 -6.99 -11.60 4.18
CA VAL A 200 -8.27 -11.41 4.86
C VAL A 200 -8.04 -10.53 6.06
N THR A 201 -8.94 -9.59 6.27
CA THR A 201 -8.90 -8.63 7.37
C THR A 201 -10.31 -8.52 7.89
N THR A 202 -10.47 -8.35 9.20
CA THR A 202 -11.78 -7.99 9.74
C THR A 202 -12.08 -6.51 9.47
N ASP A 203 -13.26 -6.07 9.90
CA ASP A 203 -13.65 -4.66 9.94
C ASP A 203 -12.99 -3.89 11.09
N VAL A 204 -12.12 -4.55 11.86
CA VAL A 204 -11.29 -3.96 12.91
C VAL A 204 -10.04 -3.38 12.26
N ARG A 205 -10.02 -2.05 12.07
CA ARG A 205 -8.92 -1.38 11.36
C ARG A 205 -7.56 -1.53 12.03
N GLY A 206 -7.55 -1.81 13.33
CA GLY A 206 -6.32 -2.18 14.05
C GLY A 206 -5.56 -3.33 13.41
N GLU A 207 -6.26 -4.29 12.79
CA GLU A 207 -5.61 -5.41 12.12
C GLU A 207 -4.74 -4.99 10.94
N ARG A 208 -4.99 -3.82 10.33
CA ARG A 208 -4.16 -3.29 9.24
C ARG A 208 -2.73 -3.02 9.68
N ARG A 209 -2.48 -2.87 10.98
CA ARG A 209 -1.13 -2.86 11.56
C ARG A 209 -0.33 -4.11 11.19
N PHE A 210 -0.97 -5.28 11.25
CA PHE A 210 -0.32 -6.54 10.94
C PHE A 210 -0.02 -6.64 9.45
N ILE A 211 -0.97 -6.19 8.62
CA ILE A 211 -0.83 -6.11 7.17
C ILE A 211 0.33 -5.22 6.75
N SER A 212 0.43 -4.02 7.33
CA SER A 212 1.54 -3.09 7.06
C SER A 212 2.91 -3.70 7.31
N THR A 213 3.03 -4.52 8.36
CA THR A 213 4.29 -5.19 8.69
C THR A 213 4.67 -6.20 7.60
N ILE A 214 3.67 -6.86 7.00
CA ILE A 214 3.86 -7.86 5.95
C ILE A 214 4.12 -7.18 4.61
N ALA A 215 3.36 -6.15 4.25
CA ALA A 215 3.52 -5.36 3.03
C ALA A 215 4.97 -4.86 2.90
N ARG A 216 5.47 -4.14 3.91
CA ARG A 216 6.86 -3.66 3.97
C ARG A 216 7.89 -4.77 3.79
N ARG A 217 7.66 -5.92 4.42
CA ARG A 217 8.62 -7.02 4.43
C ARG A 217 8.57 -7.84 3.14
N LEU A 218 7.41 -7.93 2.48
CA LEU A 218 7.29 -8.47 1.13
C LEU A 218 7.97 -7.56 0.09
N ASP A 219 7.88 -6.24 0.24
CA ASP A 219 8.61 -5.28 -0.60
C ASP A 219 10.13 -5.46 -0.48
N SER A 220 10.61 -5.74 0.74
CA SER A 220 12.03 -6.02 1.03
C SER A 220 12.54 -7.31 0.36
N LEU A 221 11.66 -8.29 0.04
CA LEU A 221 12.06 -9.52 -0.65
C LEU A 221 12.38 -9.30 -2.12
N GLY A 222 11.67 -8.38 -2.78
CA GLY A 222 11.96 -8.00 -4.16
C GLY A 222 13.36 -7.42 -4.35
N ALA A 223 13.99 -6.95 -3.26
CA ALA A 223 15.36 -6.42 -3.25
C ALA A 223 16.43 -7.50 -3.02
N LEU A 224 16.14 -8.59 -2.30
CA LEU A 224 17.14 -9.55 -1.80
C LEU A 224 17.34 -10.81 -2.66
N THR A 225 16.37 -11.22 -3.48
CA THR A 225 16.53 -12.41 -4.33
C THR A 225 17.00 -12.04 -5.74
N ARG A 226 18.28 -12.32 -6.05
CA ARG A 226 18.77 -12.36 -7.44
C ARG A 226 17.86 -13.30 -8.26
N GLY A 227 17.40 -12.83 -9.42
CA GLY A 227 16.83 -13.70 -10.47
C GLY A 227 15.33 -14.02 -10.47
N GLN A 228 14.57 -13.84 -9.37
CA GLN A 228 13.15 -14.24 -9.34
C GLN A 228 12.24 -13.20 -8.68
N ARG A 229 11.94 -12.11 -9.40
CA ARG A 229 10.85 -11.17 -9.04
C ARG A 229 9.47 -11.58 -9.56
N GLN A 230 9.28 -12.81 -10.02
CA GLN A 230 8.03 -13.21 -10.69
C GLN A 230 6.89 -13.69 -9.78
N THR A 231 7.09 -13.81 -8.45
CA THR A 231 6.08 -14.45 -7.60
C THR A 231 5.52 -13.53 -6.51
N GLY A 232 4.46 -12.81 -6.85
CA GLY A 232 3.30 -12.63 -5.94
C GLY A 232 3.24 -11.40 -5.04
N GLY A 233 4.24 -10.51 -5.01
CA GLY A 233 4.23 -9.34 -4.10
C GLY A 233 3.83 -8.00 -4.74
N GLN A 234 4.13 -7.80 -6.02
CA GLN A 234 4.22 -6.46 -6.64
C GLN A 234 2.91 -5.74 -6.98
N ASN A 235 1.77 -6.19 -6.44
CA ASN A 235 0.48 -5.48 -6.47
C ASN A 235 -0.43 -5.97 -5.32
N LEU A 236 0.16 -6.60 -4.30
CA LEU A 236 -0.62 -7.23 -3.23
C LEU A 236 -1.14 -6.20 -2.20
N PHE A 237 -0.49 -5.03 -2.13
CA PHE A 237 -0.80 -3.97 -1.17
C PHE A 237 -0.70 -2.59 -1.82
N ASP A 238 -1.55 -1.67 -1.38
CA ASP A 238 -1.47 -0.24 -1.74
C ASP A 238 -0.31 0.39 -0.96
N PRO A 239 0.47 1.33 -1.51
CA PRO A 239 1.42 2.14 -0.73
C PRO A 239 0.81 2.74 0.55
N ALA A 240 -0.49 3.05 0.57
CA ALA A 240 -1.22 3.50 1.75
C ALA A 240 -1.37 2.44 2.85
N ASP A 241 -1.23 1.16 2.51
CA ASP A 241 -1.22 0.05 3.48
C ASP A 241 0.12 -0.04 4.23
N ASN A 242 1.18 0.65 3.77
CA ASN A 242 2.44 0.76 4.50
C ASN A 242 2.38 1.91 5.52
N LEU A 243 1.85 1.59 6.71
CA LEU A 243 1.71 2.47 7.86
C LEU A 243 3.04 2.85 8.53
N GLU A 244 4.20 2.36 8.07
CA GLU A 244 5.52 2.77 8.57
C GLU A 244 6.32 3.59 7.54
N SER A 245 5.71 3.90 6.39
CA SER A 245 6.30 4.77 5.36
C SER A 245 6.59 6.18 5.89
N THR A 246 7.46 6.92 5.20
CA THR A 246 7.71 8.34 5.51
C THR A 246 6.41 9.15 5.44
N TYR A 247 5.57 8.88 4.44
CA TYR A 247 4.24 9.49 4.31
C TYR A 247 3.34 9.20 5.51
N ALA A 248 3.33 7.96 6.02
CA ALA A 248 2.56 7.59 7.19
C ALA A 248 3.07 8.26 8.47
N LYS A 249 4.39 8.39 8.64
CA LYS A 249 4.99 9.10 9.77
C LYS A 249 4.66 10.59 9.75
N GLU A 250 4.76 11.24 8.59
CA GLU A 250 4.38 12.64 8.42
C GLU A 250 2.88 12.85 8.67
N ALA A 251 2.03 11.98 8.12
CA ALA A 251 0.60 12.00 8.38
C ALA A 251 0.27 11.85 9.87
N LEU A 252 1.02 11.02 10.62
CA LEU A 252 0.83 10.88 12.06
C LEU A 252 1.18 12.15 12.84
N HIS A 253 2.30 12.82 12.50
CA HIS A 253 2.63 14.11 13.11
C HIS A 253 1.52 15.13 12.85
N ARG A 254 0.97 15.14 11.63
CA ARG A 254 -0.17 16.00 11.30
C ARG A 254 -1.42 15.63 12.11
N TRP A 255 -1.70 14.34 12.25
CA TRP A 255 -2.82 13.84 13.04
C TRP A 255 -2.74 14.31 14.50
N PHE A 256 -1.57 14.26 15.13
CA PHE A 256 -1.38 14.80 16.49
C PHE A 256 -1.61 16.32 16.55
N GLY A 257 -1.14 17.08 15.56
CA GLY A 257 -1.40 18.51 15.50
C GLY A 257 -2.89 18.84 15.38
N LEU A 258 -3.65 18.05 14.61
CA LEU A 258 -5.10 18.19 14.49
C LEU A 258 -5.84 17.77 15.76
N LEU A 259 -5.37 16.72 16.44
CA LEU A 259 -5.89 16.29 17.74
C LEU A 259 -5.72 17.41 18.77
N PHE A 260 -4.52 17.99 18.85
CA PHE A 260 -4.19 19.06 19.77
C PHE A 260 -5.03 20.32 19.51
N ALA A 261 -5.26 20.65 18.24
CA ALA A 261 -6.12 21.77 17.84
C ALA A 261 -7.63 21.49 18.02
N GLY A 262 -8.04 20.30 18.48
CA GLY A 262 -9.45 19.94 18.66
C GLY A 262 -10.24 19.78 17.36
N LYS A 263 -9.56 19.46 16.25
CA LYS A 263 -10.12 19.39 14.90
C LYS A 263 -10.51 17.98 14.44
N LEU A 264 -10.27 16.98 15.28
CA LEU A 264 -10.65 15.59 14.99
C LEU A 264 -12.03 15.29 15.57
N GLU A 265 -12.81 14.47 14.86
CA GLU A 265 -14.15 14.06 15.27
C GLU A 265 -14.11 12.77 16.08
N ALA A 266 -13.16 11.88 15.78
CA ALA A 266 -13.11 10.54 16.38
C ALA A 266 -12.84 10.59 17.89
N VAL A 267 -11.98 11.50 18.34
CA VAL A 267 -11.55 11.59 19.74
C VAL A 267 -11.04 12.98 20.09
N THR A 268 -11.33 13.44 21.30
CA THR A 268 -10.73 14.67 21.86
C THR A 268 -9.35 14.38 22.44
N LEU A 269 -8.50 15.41 22.54
CA LEU A 269 -7.16 15.30 23.14
C LEU A 269 -7.19 14.61 24.51
N SER A 270 -7.97 15.15 25.45
CA SER A 270 -8.08 14.62 26.82
C SER A 270 -8.54 13.15 26.83
N ARG A 271 -9.53 12.79 26.01
CA ARG A 271 -10.03 11.41 25.95
C ARG A 271 -9.02 10.46 25.33
N PHE A 272 -8.26 10.92 24.34
CA PHE A 272 -7.21 10.13 23.72
C PHE A 272 -6.07 9.85 24.70
N GLU A 273 -5.59 10.85 25.43
CA GLU A 273 -4.52 10.67 26.42
C GLU A 273 -4.97 9.75 27.57
N GLU A 274 -6.19 9.92 28.07
CA GLU A 274 -6.79 9.07 29.12
C GLU A 274 -6.82 7.59 28.69
N LEU A 275 -7.31 7.30 27.49
CA LEU A 275 -7.47 5.92 27.03
C LEU A 275 -6.17 5.29 26.55
N SER A 276 -5.29 6.05 25.91
CA SER A 276 -4.06 5.53 25.31
C SER A 276 -2.87 5.51 26.29
N GLY A 277 -2.91 6.34 27.34
CA GLY A 277 -1.77 6.61 28.19
C GLY A 277 -0.60 7.28 27.46
N LEU A 278 -0.83 7.85 26.28
CA LEU A 278 0.14 8.68 25.57
C LEU A 278 -0.01 10.12 26.00
N ARG A 279 1.11 10.83 25.99
CA ARG A 279 1.16 12.26 26.25
C ARG A 279 1.46 12.99 24.95
N VAL A 280 0.62 13.96 24.64
CA VAL A 280 0.67 14.87 23.50
C VAL A 280 0.74 16.30 24.01
N GLU A 281 0.12 16.61 25.15
CA GLU A 281 0.19 17.92 25.82
C GLU A 281 1.23 17.95 26.96
N GLY A 282 2.09 18.95 26.91
CA GLY A 282 3.11 19.25 27.91
C GLY A 282 2.54 19.93 29.16
N PRO A 283 3.31 20.00 30.27
CA PRO A 283 2.88 20.68 31.50
C PRO A 283 2.58 22.18 31.32
N ASP A 284 3.15 22.79 30.28
CA ASP A 284 3.01 24.19 29.89
C ASP A 284 1.78 24.45 28.98
N GLY A 285 1.01 23.40 28.65
CA GLY A 285 -0.13 23.48 27.74
C GLY A 285 0.28 23.57 26.27
N GLY A 286 1.56 23.36 25.95
CA GLY A 286 2.06 23.22 24.58
C GLY A 286 2.01 21.76 24.10
N MET A 287 2.16 21.53 22.80
CA MET A 287 2.38 20.18 22.29
C MET A 287 3.82 19.75 22.60
N VAL A 288 4.01 18.51 23.05
CA VAL A 288 5.36 17.98 23.35
C VAL A 288 6.21 17.88 22.07
N ASP A 289 7.50 18.22 22.18
CA ASP A 289 8.45 18.11 21.05
C ASP A 289 8.65 16.65 20.61
N ASP A 290 8.76 15.73 21.58
CA ASP A 290 8.94 14.30 21.33
C ASP A 290 7.58 13.59 21.31
N LEU A 291 6.90 13.70 20.16
CA LEU A 291 5.61 13.03 19.93
C LEU A 291 5.76 11.49 19.88
N PRO A 292 4.72 10.74 20.28
CA PRO A 292 4.75 9.28 20.22
C PRO A 292 5.05 8.75 18.80
N THR A 293 6.01 7.83 18.72
CA THR A 293 6.34 7.16 17.44
C THR A 293 5.15 6.38 16.88
N ILE A 294 5.14 6.16 15.57
CA ILE A 294 4.07 5.38 14.90
C ILE A 294 3.89 3.99 15.49
N GLN A 295 4.97 3.33 15.88
CA GLN A 295 4.91 2.03 16.53
C GLN A 295 4.25 2.13 17.91
N ARG A 296 4.61 3.14 18.71
CA ARG A 296 4.00 3.38 20.02
C ARG A 296 2.52 3.74 19.90
N TRP A 297 2.16 4.57 18.93
CA TRP A 297 0.77 4.95 18.62
C TRP A 297 -0.07 3.75 18.17
N LEU A 298 0.40 2.96 17.20
CA LEU A 298 -0.24 1.72 16.75
C LEU A 298 -0.40 0.70 17.90
N ASN A 299 0.66 0.53 18.72
CA ASN A 299 0.63 0.15 20.15
C ASN A 299 -0.71 0.38 20.84
N ARG A 300 -0.96 1.65 21.17
CA ARG A 300 -2.01 2.03 22.10
C ARG A 300 -3.39 1.98 21.47
N ILE A 301 -3.49 2.23 20.17
CA ILE A 301 -4.78 2.18 19.47
C ILE A 301 -5.37 0.77 19.43
N LEU A 302 -4.55 -0.28 19.44
CA LEU A 302 -5.06 -1.66 19.51
C LEU A 302 -5.84 -1.96 20.80
N ALA A 303 -5.64 -1.18 21.86
CA ALA A 303 -6.35 -1.34 23.13
C ALA A 303 -7.65 -0.52 23.19
N LEU A 304 -7.95 0.31 22.18
CA LEU A 304 -9.16 1.13 22.16
C LEU A 304 -10.38 0.31 21.73
N PRO A 305 -11.60 0.72 22.15
CA PRO A 305 -12.83 0.14 21.61
C PRO A 305 -12.86 0.18 20.08
N ILE A 306 -13.37 -0.87 19.43
CA ILE A 306 -13.32 -1.05 17.96
C ILE A 306 -13.86 0.17 17.21
N ALA A 307 -14.98 0.75 17.65
CA ALA A 307 -15.54 1.95 17.01
C ALA A 307 -14.60 3.15 17.05
N LEU A 308 -13.95 3.38 18.19
CA LEU A 308 -12.99 4.47 18.38
C LEU A 308 -11.72 4.22 17.57
N GLN A 309 -11.20 2.99 17.64
CA GLN A 309 -10.08 2.56 16.80
C GLN A 309 -10.38 2.81 15.33
N ASN A 310 -11.56 2.42 14.85
CA ASN A 310 -11.94 2.60 13.46
C ASN A 310 -12.00 4.08 13.07
N GLY A 311 -12.61 4.94 13.91
CA GLY A 311 -12.67 6.39 13.69
C GLY A 311 -11.28 7.02 13.62
N VAL A 312 -10.39 6.71 14.58
CA VAL A 312 -9.02 7.24 14.60
C VAL A 312 -8.23 6.77 13.36
N PHE A 313 -8.35 5.50 12.99
CA PHE A 313 -7.71 4.98 11.78
C PHE A 313 -8.28 5.59 10.51
N ASP A 314 -9.58 5.90 10.45
CA ASP A 314 -10.19 6.56 9.31
C ASP A 314 -9.59 7.94 9.05
N GLU A 315 -9.49 8.76 10.08
CA GLU A 315 -8.88 10.09 9.99
C GLU A 315 -7.39 10.01 9.63
N PHE A 316 -6.65 9.12 10.30
CA PHE A 316 -5.23 8.90 10.01
C PHE A 316 -5.00 8.44 8.57
N LEU A 317 -5.74 7.44 8.10
CA LEU A 317 -5.60 6.93 6.73
C LEU A 317 -5.99 7.96 5.68
N GLY A 318 -6.99 8.79 5.95
CA GLY A 318 -7.33 9.93 5.08
C GLY A 318 -6.15 10.88 4.88
N LEU A 319 -5.38 11.15 5.94
CA LEU A 319 -4.17 11.96 5.87
C LEU A 319 -3.04 11.25 5.08
N VAL A 320 -2.87 9.93 5.27
CA VAL A 320 -1.90 9.13 4.50
C VAL A 320 -2.21 9.17 3.01
N GLU A 321 -3.47 8.90 2.64
CA GLU A 321 -3.95 8.92 1.26
C GLU A 321 -3.73 10.30 0.61
N ALA A 322 -4.08 11.38 1.32
CA ALA A 322 -3.86 12.74 0.86
C ALA A 322 -2.38 13.03 0.57
N ARG A 323 -1.48 12.55 1.42
CA ARG A 323 -0.03 12.76 1.28
C ARG A 323 0.56 11.93 0.15
N ILE A 324 0.13 10.69 0.00
CA ILE A 324 0.53 9.83 -1.13
C ILE A 324 0.04 10.45 -2.45
N ASP A 325 -1.19 10.97 -2.49
CA ASP A 325 -1.71 11.65 -3.67
C ASP A 325 -0.93 12.92 -4.01
N ALA A 326 -0.58 13.72 -3.01
CA ALA A 326 0.26 14.90 -3.20
C ALA A 326 1.66 14.52 -3.74
N ALA A 327 2.30 13.50 -3.16
CA ALA A 327 3.60 13.00 -3.62
C ALA A 327 3.52 12.42 -5.04
N ARG A 328 2.43 11.71 -5.36
CA ARG A 328 2.15 11.18 -6.70
C ARG A 328 2.01 12.30 -7.72
N GLN A 329 1.30 13.37 -7.39
CA GLN A 329 1.14 14.55 -8.25
C GLN A 329 2.46 15.31 -8.44
N ALA A 330 3.29 15.38 -7.39
CA ALA A 330 4.61 15.98 -7.44
C ALA A 330 5.66 15.10 -8.15
N GLY A 331 5.33 13.84 -8.45
CA GLY A 331 6.26 12.87 -9.03
C GLY A 331 7.35 12.41 -8.06
N THR A 332 7.18 12.62 -6.75
CA THR A 332 8.16 12.29 -5.70
C THR A 332 7.77 11.03 -4.91
N LEU A 333 6.78 10.27 -5.39
CA LEU A 333 6.34 9.03 -4.74
C LEU A 333 7.39 7.92 -4.90
N ASP A 334 8.02 7.52 -3.79
CA ASP A 334 8.93 6.39 -3.76
C ASP A 334 8.16 5.07 -3.55
N ILE A 335 8.06 4.26 -4.61
CA ILE A 335 7.37 2.96 -4.63
C ILE A 335 8.40 1.81 -4.55
N GLY A 336 9.69 2.10 -4.37
CA GLY A 336 10.75 1.10 -4.41
C GLY A 336 10.96 0.53 -5.82
N VAL A 337 11.17 -0.79 -5.93
CA VAL A 337 11.46 -1.40 -7.23
C VAL A 337 10.19 -1.78 -7.98
N GLU A 338 9.89 -1.07 -9.06
CA GLU A 338 8.71 -1.30 -9.88
C GLU A 338 9.03 -2.24 -11.05
N THR A 339 8.17 -3.23 -11.31
CA THR A 339 8.24 -3.99 -12.56
C THR A 339 7.25 -3.40 -13.54
N ILE A 340 7.74 -2.91 -14.66
CA ILE A 340 6.94 -2.35 -15.76
C ILE A 340 6.78 -3.47 -16.81
N PRO A 341 5.63 -4.17 -16.84
CA PRO A 341 5.34 -5.09 -17.92
C PRO A 341 5.09 -4.29 -19.20
N VAL A 342 5.79 -4.66 -20.26
CA VAL A 342 5.67 -4.06 -21.59
C VAL A 342 5.39 -5.15 -22.62
N GLU A 343 4.71 -4.82 -23.71
CA GLU A 343 4.56 -5.75 -24.83
C GLU A 343 5.94 -5.97 -25.47
N HIS A 344 6.63 -4.86 -25.75
CA HIS A 344 8.02 -4.82 -26.18
C HIS A 344 8.69 -3.52 -25.70
N TYR A 345 10.02 -3.53 -25.70
CA TYR A 345 10.82 -2.33 -25.57
C TYR A 345 11.91 -2.34 -26.64
N GLU A 346 12.32 -1.15 -27.06
CA GLU A 346 13.45 -0.93 -27.96
C GLU A 346 14.49 -0.09 -27.24
N VAL A 347 15.76 -0.50 -27.35
CA VAL A 347 16.89 0.31 -26.87
C VAL A 347 17.27 1.24 -28.01
N LEU A 348 17.01 2.53 -27.83
CA LEU A 348 17.31 3.56 -28.83
C LEU A 348 18.79 3.93 -28.79
N THR A 349 19.31 4.15 -27.59
CA THR A 349 20.73 4.45 -27.34
C THR A 349 21.24 3.69 -26.12
N ASP A 350 22.51 3.28 -26.17
CA ASP A 350 23.23 2.66 -25.07
C ASP A 350 24.57 3.38 -24.89
N THR A 351 24.67 4.16 -23.82
CA THR A 351 25.86 4.94 -23.50
C THR A 351 26.61 4.30 -22.34
N LEU A 352 27.88 3.97 -22.55
CA LEU A 352 28.77 3.52 -21.48
C LEU A 352 29.12 4.68 -20.56
N LEU A 353 28.60 4.65 -19.33
CA LEU A 353 28.89 5.67 -18.31
C LEU A 353 30.24 5.45 -17.63
N ARG A 354 30.60 4.19 -17.36
CA ARG A 354 31.82 3.84 -16.63
C ARG A 354 32.14 2.36 -16.82
N THR A 355 33.43 2.04 -16.78
CA THR A 355 33.94 0.68 -16.55
C THR A 355 34.67 0.65 -15.21
N ASP A 356 34.32 -0.30 -14.35
CA ASP A 356 35.01 -0.50 -13.07
C ASP A 356 36.40 -1.10 -13.30
N ALA A 357 37.43 -0.44 -12.77
CA ALA A 357 38.83 -0.81 -13.03
C ALA A 357 39.23 -2.14 -12.37
N LEU A 358 38.52 -2.58 -11.32
CA LEU A 358 38.87 -3.78 -10.57
C LEU A 358 38.12 -5.02 -11.06
N SER A 359 36.83 -4.87 -11.36
CA SER A 359 35.93 -5.96 -11.74
C SER A 359 35.65 -6.05 -13.24
N GLY A 360 35.97 -5.01 -14.01
CA GLY A 360 35.60 -4.89 -15.43
C GLY A 360 34.10 -4.71 -15.66
N ALA A 361 33.29 -4.61 -14.59
CA ALA A 361 31.86 -4.40 -14.71
C ALA A 361 31.55 -3.01 -15.27
N THR A 362 30.60 -2.93 -16.18
CA THR A 362 30.22 -1.69 -16.84
C THR A 362 28.94 -1.10 -16.26
N THR A 363 28.82 0.21 -16.38
CA THR A 363 27.64 1.00 -16.05
C THR A 363 27.18 1.68 -17.33
N HIS A 364 25.89 1.56 -17.66
CA HIS A 364 25.33 2.05 -18.91
C HIS A 364 24.13 2.96 -18.65
N LEU A 365 23.91 3.95 -19.50
CA LEU A 365 22.68 4.73 -19.58
C LEU A 365 21.96 4.34 -20.86
N LEU A 366 20.79 3.74 -20.73
CA LEU A 366 19.96 3.32 -21.85
C LEU A 366 18.85 4.34 -22.08
N GLU A 367 18.66 4.79 -23.32
CA GLU A 367 17.39 5.40 -23.75
C GLU A 367 16.50 4.29 -24.31
N LEU A 368 15.32 4.13 -23.73
CA LEU A 368 14.40 3.06 -24.09
C LEU A 368 13.07 3.66 -24.56
N GLU A 369 12.54 3.15 -25.67
CA GLU A 369 11.12 3.31 -26.01
C GLU A 369 10.38 2.05 -25.56
N ILE A 370 9.39 2.22 -24.67
CA ILE A 370 8.57 1.13 -24.17
C ILE A 370 7.17 1.20 -24.77
N ALA A 371 6.62 0.06 -25.17
CA ALA A 371 5.23 -0.07 -25.59
C ALA A 371 4.42 -0.85 -24.55
N ARG A 372 3.49 -0.16 -23.89
CA ARG A 372 2.61 -0.77 -22.88
C ARG A 372 1.23 -1.01 -23.47
N ALA A 373 0.74 -2.25 -23.36
CA ALA A 373 -0.67 -2.53 -23.57
C ALA A 373 -1.49 -1.78 -22.53
N LEU A 374 -2.45 -0.99 -23.01
CA LEU A 374 -3.44 -0.38 -22.13
C LEU A 374 -4.37 -1.49 -21.64
N LYS A 375 -4.58 -1.55 -20.31
CA LYS A 375 -5.46 -2.54 -19.68
C LYS A 375 -6.72 -1.85 -19.15
N PRO A 376 -7.70 -1.56 -20.03
CA PRO A 376 -8.91 -0.88 -19.60
C PRO A 376 -9.77 -1.78 -18.71
N LEU A 377 -10.42 -1.17 -17.71
CA LEU A 377 -11.43 -1.80 -16.88
C LEU A 377 -12.67 -2.07 -17.74
N ARG A 378 -12.93 -3.35 -18.05
CA ARG A 378 -14.10 -3.78 -18.83
C ARG A 378 -15.40 -3.57 -18.07
N LEU A 379 -16.49 -3.37 -18.79
CA LEU A 379 -17.81 -3.12 -18.22
C LEU A 379 -18.26 -4.26 -17.28
N GLU A 380 -18.12 -5.51 -17.70
CA GLU A 380 -18.42 -6.70 -16.87
C GLU A 380 -17.69 -6.66 -15.52
N ARG A 381 -16.41 -6.25 -15.54
CA ARG A 381 -15.59 -6.17 -14.33
C ARG A 381 -15.94 -4.97 -13.46
N LEU A 382 -16.33 -3.85 -14.07
CA LEU A 382 -16.85 -2.68 -13.37
C LEU A 382 -18.14 -3.06 -12.61
N GLU A 383 -19.03 -3.81 -13.25
CA GLU A 383 -20.26 -4.33 -12.67
C GLU A 383 -20.00 -5.26 -11.47
N ASP A 384 -19.08 -6.22 -11.62
CA ASP A 384 -18.66 -7.11 -10.53
C ASP A 384 -18.14 -6.36 -9.29
N LEU A 385 -17.38 -5.28 -9.51
CA LEU A 385 -16.69 -4.54 -8.45
C LEU A 385 -17.63 -3.62 -7.68
N TYR A 386 -18.49 -2.89 -8.40
CA TYR A 386 -19.27 -1.81 -7.81
C TYR A 386 -20.77 -2.13 -7.72
N GLY A 387 -21.30 -2.94 -8.64
CA GLY A 387 -22.71 -3.30 -8.72
C GLY A 387 -23.62 -2.08 -9.00
N PHE A 388 -24.16 -1.98 -10.22
CA PHE A 388 -25.03 -0.86 -10.64
C PHE A 388 -26.37 -0.72 -9.88
N SER A 389 -26.66 -1.64 -8.96
CA SER A 389 -27.88 -1.63 -8.13
C SER A 389 -27.75 -0.82 -6.83
N ARG A 390 -26.59 -0.27 -6.48
CA ARG A 390 -26.41 0.47 -5.22
C ARG A 390 -26.78 1.95 -5.40
N ALA A 391 -27.74 2.42 -4.61
CA ALA A 391 -28.34 3.77 -4.63
C ALA A 391 -27.39 4.97 -4.39
N ARG A 392 -26.07 4.79 -4.45
CA ARG A 392 -25.08 5.86 -4.18
C ARG A 392 -24.05 6.08 -5.30
N GLN A 393 -24.19 5.40 -6.44
CA GLN A 393 -23.30 5.58 -7.59
C GLN A 393 -23.94 6.49 -8.64
N GLN A 394 -23.15 7.31 -9.32
CA GLN A 394 -23.63 8.16 -10.41
C GLN A 394 -22.86 7.87 -11.70
N LEU A 395 -23.58 7.71 -12.80
CA LEU A 395 -23.01 7.58 -14.13
C LEU A 395 -22.85 8.98 -14.70
N LEU A 396 -21.63 9.36 -15.04
CA LEU A 396 -21.31 10.71 -15.47
C LEU A 396 -20.73 10.74 -16.88
N ARG A 397 -21.05 11.81 -17.62
CA ARG A 397 -20.42 12.19 -18.88
C ARG A 397 -19.86 13.61 -18.76
N ASN A 398 -18.64 13.79 -19.23
CA ASN A 398 -18.02 15.10 -19.28
C ASN A 398 -18.47 15.82 -20.56
N THR A 399 -19.17 16.95 -20.43
CA THR A 399 -19.75 17.67 -21.57
C THR A 399 -18.70 18.26 -22.52
N ARG A 400 -17.53 18.64 -21.99
CA ARG A 400 -16.44 19.22 -22.80
C ARG A 400 -15.61 18.18 -23.55
N SER A 401 -15.28 17.07 -22.91
CA SER A 401 -14.40 16.04 -23.48
C SER A 401 -15.14 14.85 -24.07
N GLY A 402 -16.45 14.73 -23.83
CA GLY A 402 -17.28 13.59 -24.24
C GLY A 402 -17.00 12.29 -23.48
N ARG A 403 -16.00 12.28 -22.60
CA ARG A 403 -15.55 11.11 -21.84
C ARG A 403 -16.56 10.74 -20.76
N ILE A 404 -16.55 9.48 -20.35
CA ILE A 404 -17.44 8.99 -19.29
C ILE A 404 -16.68 8.54 -18.04
N GLY A 405 -17.39 8.46 -16.92
CA GLY A 405 -16.86 7.97 -15.66
C GLY A 405 -17.96 7.54 -14.68
N LEU A 406 -17.67 6.54 -13.86
CA LEU A 406 -18.50 6.13 -12.73
C LEU A 406 -18.05 6.89 -11.49
N LEU A 407 -18.96 7.61 -10.86
CA LEU A 407 -18.71 8.28 -9.59
C LEU A 407 -19.15 7.37 -8.43
N VAL A 408 -18.22 7.07 -7.55
CA VAL A 408 -18.43 6.23 -6.37
C VAL A 408 -18.09 7.04 -5.12
N PRO A 409 -18.90 7.00 -4.05
CA PRO A 409 -18.54 7.67 -2.80
C PRO A 409 -17.22 7.10 -2.26
N ALA A 410 -16.27 7.98 -1.97
CA ALA A 410 -15.02 7.65 -1.31
C ALA A 410 -15.06 8.11 0.15
N ARG A 411 -14.04 7.76 0.93
CA ARG A 411 -13.89 8.31 2.28
C ARG A 411 -13.69 9.82 2.21
N SER A 412 -14.41 10.55 3.05
CA SER A 412 -14.25 12.00 3.15
C SER A 412 -12.80 12.35 3.44
N LEU A 413 -12.29 13.35 2.74
CA LEU A 413 -10.96 13.89 2.94
C LEU A 413 -10.99 14.80 4.17
N LEU A 414 -10.01 14.68 5.06
CA LEU A 414 -9.77 15.69 6.09
C LEU A 414 -8.72 16.66 5.54
N THR A 415 -9.09 17.93 5.35
CA THR A 415 -8.15 18.94 4.86
C THR A 415 -7.10 19.26 5.91
N ASP A 416 -6.05 19.98 5.52
CA ASP A 416 -5.04 20.47 6.45
C ASP A 416 -5.69 21.35 7.56
N GLU A 417 -6.83 21.97 7.31
CA GLU A 417 -7.57 22.79 8.27
C GLU A 417 -8.49 21.97 9.19
N GLY A 418 -8.57 20.64 9.02
CA GLY A 418 -9.44 19.76 9.79
C GLY A 418 -10.89 19.74 9.31
N ILE A 419 -11.17 20.25 8.10
CA ILE A 419 -12.52 20.25 7.53
C ILE A 419 -12.73 18.93 6.79
N ARG A 420 -13.83 18.24 7.08
CA ARG A 420 -14.25 17.06 6.29
C ARG A 420 -14.88 17.51 4.98
N VAL A 421 -14.24 17.14 3.88
CA VAL A 421 -14.73 17.38 2.53
C VAL A 421 -15.20 16.07 1.92
N ALA A 422 -16.44 16.06 1.43
CA ALA A 422 -16.97 14.90 0.72
C ALA A 422 -16.10 14.62 -0.52
N ARG A 423 -15.70 13.35 -0.67
CA ARG A 423 -14.80 12.91 -1.71
C ARG A 423 -15.45 11.77 -2.48
N PHE A 424 -15.22 11.76 -3.78
CA PHE A 424 -15.70 10.72 -4.67
C PHE A 424 -14.53 10.12 -5.43
N GLU A 425 -14.59 8.82 -5.68
CA GLU A 425 -13.75 8.14 -6.66
C GLU A 425 -14.43 8.28 -8.03
N LEU A 426 -13.74 8.89 -8.98
CA LEU A 426 -14.11 8.93 -10.39
C LEU A 426 -13.37 7.84 -11.14
N VAL A 427 -14.09 6.77 -11.45
CA VAL A 427 -13.60 5.56 -12.11
C VAL A 427 -13.82 5.69 -13.61
N ARG A 428 -12.77 5.51 -14.40
CA ARG A 428 -12.79 5.49 -15.88
C ARG A 428 -12.07 4.24 -16.41
N PRO A 429 -12.26 3.87 -17.69
CA PRO A 429 -11.65 2.66 -18.24
C PRO A 429 -10.14 2.56 -17.99
N LEU A 430 -9.38 3.65 -18.15
CA LEU A 430 -7.92 3.67 -17.99
C LEU A 430 -7.41 4.44 -16.77
N LYS A 431 -8.30 5.11 -16.04
CA LYS A 431 -7.88 6.03 -14.98
C LYS A 431 -8.84 5.94 -13.80
N HIS A 432 -8.25 5.86 -12.62
CA HIS A 432 -8.94 6.09 -11.37
C HIS A 432 -8.40 7.40 -10.79
N GLY A 433 -9.27 8.19 -10.21
CA GLY A 433 -8.87 9.42 -9.56
C GLY A 433 -9.91 9.81 -8.53
N HIS A 434 -9.51 10.65 -7.59
CA HIS A 434 -10.44 11.23 -6.65
C HIS A 434 -10.79 12.65 -7.04
N ILE A 435 -12.02 13.04 -6.77
CA ILE A 435 -12.54 14.39 -6.95
C ILE A 435 -13.30 14.79 -5.68
N THR A 436 -13.11 16.01 -5.20
CA THR A 436 -13.91 16.53 -4.08
C THR A 436 -15.30 16.96 -4.56
N ALA A 437 -16.25 17.12 -3.65
CA ALA A 437 -17.59 17.63 -3.99
C ALA A 437 -17.49 19.00 -4.70
N ASP A 438 -16.73 19.95 -4.15
CA ASP A 438 -16.54 21.29 -4.74
C ASP A 438 -15.93 21.20 -6.14
N GLN A 439 -14.91 20.36 -6.34
CA GLN A 439 -14.30 20.15 -7.65
C GLN A 439 -15.26 19.50 -8.64
N LEU A 440 -16.17 18.64 -8.18
CA LEU A 440 -17.18 18.02 -9.02
C LEU A 440 -18.24 19.04 -9.44
N GLU A 441 -18.68 19.92 -8.53
CA GLU A 441 -19.61 21.01 -8.83
C GLU A 441 -19.02 22.02 -9.83
N GLU A 442 -17.73 22.34 -9.71
CA GLU A 442 -17.01 23.19 -10.66
C GLU A 442 -16.62 22.46 -11.97
N SER A 443 -16.85 21.15 -12.05
CA SER A 443 -16.48 20.35 -13.20
C SER A 443 -17.52 20.39 -14.32
N ASN A 444 -17.19 19.76 -15.44
CA ASN A 444 -18.10 19.60 -16.58
C ASN A 444 -18.74 18.19 -16.60
N TRP A 445 -18.81 17.50 -15.45
CA TRP A 445 -19.37 16.16 -15.36
C TRP A 445 -20.86 16.22 -15.03
N GLU A 446 -21.68 15.63 -15.90
CA GLU A 446 -23.14 15.61 -15.76
C GLU A 446 -23.67 14.17 -15.76
N PRO A 447 -24.80 13.89 -15.09
CA PRO A 447 -25.43 12.59 -15.13
C PRO A 447 -25.76 12.13 -16.56
N VAL A 448 -25.53 10.85 -16.85
CA VAL A 448 -25.84 10.23 -18.14
C VAL A 448 -26.70 8.98 -17.97
N ASP A 449 -27.53 8.70 -18.97
CA ASP A 449 -28.35 7.49 -19.01
C ASP A 449 -27.48 6.22 -19.01
N PRO A 450 -27.89 5.13 -18.31
CA PRO A 450 -27.14 3.88 -18.27
C PRO A 450 -26.84 3.27 -19.64
N THR A 451 -27.76 3.35 -20.60
CA THR A 451 -27.54 2.75 -21.93
C THR A 451 -26.45 3.49 -22.70
N GLU A 452 -26.46 4.81 -22.63
CA GLU A 452 -25.45 5.66 -23.26
C GLU A 452 -24.10 5.55 -22.55
N PHE A 453 -24.11 5.42 -21.22
CA PHE A 453 -22.90 5.14 -20.44
C PHE A 453 -22.24 3.83 -20.88
N GLN A 454 -22.99 2.72 -20.97
CA GLN A 454 -22.44 1.42 -21.36
C GLN A 454 -21.85 1.48 -22.77
N ARG A 455 -22.54 2.11 -23.72
CA ARG A 455 -22.09 2.26 -25.10
C ARG A 455 -20.77 3.04 -25.19
N LEU A 456 -20.70 4.19 -24.51
CA LEU A 456 -19.49 5.03 -24.49
C LEU A 456 -18.35 4.36 -23.71
N TRP A 457 -18.66 3.57 -22.67
CA TRP A 457 -17.66 2.84 -21.90
C TRP A 457 -17.00 1.79 -22.75
N GLN A 458 -17.82 1.02 -23.47
CA GLN A 458 -17.31 0.00 -24.38
C GLN A 458 -16.46 0.62 -25.49
N ALA A 459 -16.88 1.77 -26.05
CA ALA A 459 -16.10 2.48 -27.05
C ALA A 459 -14.72 2.93 -26.52
N GLU A 460 -14.65 3.49 -25.30
CA GLU A 460 -13.36 3.84 -24.67
C GLU A 460 -12.51 2.60 -24.35
N VAL A 461 -13.13 1.49 -23.95
CA VAL A 461 -12.45 0.22 -23.68
C VAL A 461 -11.86 -0.37 -24.97
N ASP A 462 -12.61 -0.36 -26.07
CA ASP A 462 -12.17 -0.92 -27.35
C ASP A 462 -11.05 -0.08 -27.96
N ASP A 463 -11.18 1.25 -27.94
CA ASP A 463 -10.12 2.17 -28.36
C ASP A 463 -8.84 1.95 -27.54
N ALA A 464 -8.96 1.87 -26.21
CA ALA A 464 -7.85 1.59 -25.33
C ALA A 464 -7.21 0.21 -25.61
N ALA A 465 -8.01 -0.84 -25.80
CA ALA A 465 -7.50 -2.19 -26.04
C ALA A 465 -6.76 -2.31 -27.39
N SER A 466 -7.12 -1.47 -28.37
CA SER A 466 -6.47 -1.43 -29.69
C SER A 466 -5.16 -0.61 -29.70
N ASN A 467 -4.94 0.23 -28.68
CA ASN A 467 -3.83 1.16 -28.61
C ASN A 467 -2.75 0.73 -27.60
N HIS A 468 -1.51 1.09 -27.93
CA HIS A 468 -0.37 0.94 -27.04
C HIS A 468 0.11 2.31 -26.58
N LYS A 469 0.38 2.45 -25.28
CA LYS A 469 1.04 3.64 -24.77
C LYS A 469 2.53 3.52 -25.01
N ARG A 470 3.08 4.36 -25.88
CA ARG A 470 4.51 4.49 -26.10
C ARG A 470 5.07 5.59 -25.20
N GLU A 471 6.18 5.29 -24.54
CA GLU A 471 6.87 6.23 -23.66
C GLU A 471 8.38 6.06 -23.81
N ARG A 472 9.11 7.18 -23.74
CA ARG A 472 10.57 7.16 -23.66
C ARG A 472 11.02 7.31 -22.23
N LEU A 473 12.03 6.54 -21.84
CA LEU A 473 12.61 6.58 -20.50
C LEU A 473 14.13 6.39 -20.58
N HIS A 474 14.85 6.96 -19.60
CA HIS A 474 16.29 6.77 -19.47
C HIS A 474 16.57 5.89 -18.26
N LEU A 475 17.38 4.85 -18.44
CA LEU A 475 17.63 3.82 -17.43
C LEU A 475 19.13 3.62 -17.24
N ALA A 476 19.65 3.99 -16.06
CA ALA A 476 21.01 3.65 -15.66
C ALA A 476 21.06 2.19 -15.19
N THR A 477 21.81 1.33 -15.87
CA THR A 477 21.92 -0.12 -15.63
C THR A 477 23.37 -0.55 -15.42
N GLY A 478 23.58 -1.79 -14.94
CA GLY A 478 24.91 -2.34 -14.63
C GLY A 478 25.36 -2.07 -13.19
N LEU A 479 26.64 -1.80 -12.97
CA LEU A 479 27.20 -1.57 -11.63
C LEU A 479 26.98 -0.11 -11.19
N LEU A 480 25.91 0.16 -10.44
CA LEU A 480 25.50 1.54 -10.09
C LEU A 480 26.16 2.13 -8.84
N LEU A 481 26.61 1.30 -7.89
CA LEU A 481 27.23 1.77 -6.63
C LEU A 481 28.37 2.78 -6.83
N PRO A 482 29.31 2.60 -7.79
CA PRO A 482 30.43 3.51 -8.02
C PRO A 482 30.07 4.86 -8.66
N VAL A 483 28.83 5.04 -9.11
CA VAL A 483 28.32 6.30 -9.68
C VAL A 483 27.10 6.80 -8.90
N TRP A 484 26.83 6.21 -7.73
CA TRP A 484 25.60 6.44 -6.98
C TRP A 484 25.46 7.88 -6.49
N ASP A 485 26.59 8.48 -6.10
CA ASP A 485 26.75 9.87 -5.68
C ASP A 485 26.51 10.88 -6.81
N LYS A 486 26.65 10.45 -8.07
CA LYS A 486 26.45 11.28 -9.27
C LYS A 486 25.03 11.19 -9.83
N LEU A 487 24.23 10.22 -9.36
CA LEU A 487 22.86 10.02 -9.80
C LEU A 487 21.86 10.87 -8.97
N PRO A 488 20.72 11.32 -9.52
CA PRO A 488 19.89 12.37 -8.92
C PRO A 488 19.25 11.99 -7.57
N SER A 489 19.55 12.72 -6.49
CA SER A 489 19.08 12.41 -5.13
C SER A 489 17.55 12.42 -4.96
N ASP A 490 16.85 13.26 -5.73
CA ASP A 490 15.42 13.53 -5.53
C ASP A 490 14.51 12.47 -6.18
N TYR A 491 15.06 11.66 -7.10
CA TYR A 491 14.31 10.65 -7.88
C TYR A 491 15.04 9.31 -7.83
N VAL A 492 14.79 8.55 -6.77
CA VAL A 492 15.38 7.21 -6.55
C VAL A 492 14.35 6.15 -6.92
N ARG A 493 14.02 6.04 -8.22
CA ARG A 493 13.15 4.97 -8.73
C ARG A 493 13.98 3.92 -9.44
N VAL A 494 13.85 2.67 -8.99
CA VAL A 494 14.49 1.51 -9.65
C VAL A 494 13.40 0.76 -10.40
N SER A 495 13.59 0.55 -11.70
CA SER A 495 12.60 -0.08 -12.54
C SER A 495 13.16 -1.33 -13.22
N ARG A 496 12.33 -2.37 -13.24
CA ARG A 496 12.52 -3.57 -14.06
C ARG A 496 11.55 -3.52 -15.22
N ILE A 497 12.07 -3.35 -16.43
CA ILE A 497 11.26 -3.46 -17.65
C ILE A 497 11.23 -4.93 -18.04
N SER A 498 10.04 -5.50 -18.20
CA SER A 498 9.85 -6.91 -18.55
C SER A 498 9.01 -7.01 -19.81
N ALA A 499 9.63 -7.40 -20.92
CA ALA A 499 8.93 -7.63 -22.17
C ALA A 499 8.25 -9.00 -22.19
N ARG A 500 7.20 -9.13 -23.01
CA ARG A 500 6.42 -10.36 -23.17
C ARG A 500 7.23 -11.50 -23.79
N ASP A 501 8.26 -11.16 -24.56
CA ASP A 501 9.22 -12.09 -25.16
C ASP A 501 10.23 -12.69 -24.16
N GLY A 502 10.15 -12.31 -22.88
CA GLY A 502 11.00 -12.81 -21.81
C GLY A 502 12.27 -11.98 -21.56
N ARG A 503 12.55 -10.94 -22.37
CA ARG A 503 13.67 -10.03 -22.10
C ARG A 503 13.36 -9.11 -20.93
N SER A 504 14.38 -8.78 -20.13
CA SER A 504 14.22 -7.84 -19.01
C SER A 504 15.44 -6.95 -18.80
N LEU A 505 15.19 -5.68 -18.51
CA LEU A 505 16.20 -4.71 -18.09
C LEU A 505 15.94 -4.27 -16.66
N LEU A 506 17.00 -4.08 -15.88
CA LEU A 506 16.92 -3.60 -14.51
C LEU A 506 17.87 -2.42 -14.34
N GLY A 507 17.36 -1.30 -13.87
CA GLY A 507 18.20 -0.14 -13.61
C GLY A 507 17.46 0.93 -12.82
N ARG A 508 18.15 2.03 -12.57
CA ARG A 508 17.58 3.23 -11.96
C ARG A 508 17.08 4.15 -13.06
N GLU A 509 15.84 4.61 -12.94
CA GLU A 509 15.31 5.63 -13.86
C GLU A 509 16.04 6.95 -13.64
N VAL A 510 16.50 7.55 -14.72
CA VAL A 510 17.13 8.87 -14.73
C VAL A 510 16.14 9.82 -15.40
N PRO A 511 15.59 10.82 -14.68
CA PRO A 511 14.77 11.84 -15.31
C PRO A 511 15.53 12.55 -16.42
N LEU A 512 14.85 12.82 -17.53
CA LEU A 512 15.45 13.42 -18.73
C LEU A 512 16.24 14.71 -18.41
N HIS A 513 15.72 15.55 -17.51
CA HIS A 513 16.37 16.80 -17.12
C HIS A 513 17.67 16.63 -16.32
N CYS A 514 17.90 15.46 -15.72
CA CYS A 514 19.11 15.14 -14.98
C CYS A 514 20.19 14.46 -15.82
N VAL A 515 19.84 13.95 -17.00
CA VAL A 515 20.79 13.29 -17.90
C VAL A 515 21.98 14.20 -18.25
N PRO A 516 21.82 15.48 -18.62
CA PRO A 516 22.98 16.31 -18.96
C PRO A 516 23.93 16.54 -17.78
N GLU A 517 23.40 16.79 -16.57
CA GLU A 517 24.23 16.93 -15.36
C GLU A 517 24.97 15.63 -15.02
N LEU A 518 24.32 14.47 -15.18
CA LEU A 518 24.93 13.16 -15.00
C LEU A 518 26.08 12.92 -15.99
N CYS A 519 25.85 13.20 -17.28
CA CYS A 519 26.88 13.07 -18.31
C CYS A 519 28.05 14.01 -18.03
N GLN A 520 27.79 15.25 -17.62
CA GLN A 520 28.82 16.22 -17.24
C GLN A 520 29.65 15.72 -16.04
N ALA A 521 29.01 15.24 -14.97
CA ALA A 521 29.69 14.69 -13.79
C ALA A 521 30.55 13.45 -14.10
N LEU A 522 30.33 12.82 -15.25
CA LEU A 522 31.07 11.66 -15.75
C LEU A 522 32.05 11.99 -16.88
N GLY A 523 32.11 13.24 -17.34
CA GLY A 523 33.02 13.68 -18.41
C GLY A 523 32.58 13.28 -19.81
N LEU A 524 31.27 13.09 -20.05
CA LEU A 524 30.66 12.65 -21.31
C LEU A 524 29.94 13.80 -22.05
N GLU A 525 30.53 15.01 -22.04
CA GLU A 525 29.86 16.26 -22.43
C GLU A 525 29.43 16.34 -23.93
N ASP A 526 30.01 15.51 -24.80
CA ASP A 526 29.84 15.60 -26.25
C ASP A 526 28.84 14.60 -26.88
N GLU A 527 28.31 13.62 -26.13
CA GLU A 527 27.52 12.52 -26.71
C GLU A 527 25.98 12.67 -26.64
N HIS A 528 25.42 13.60 -25.85
CA HIS A 528 23.96 13.70 -25.63
C HIS A 528 23.40 15.09 -25.88
N SER A 529 23.11 15.42 -27.15
CA SER A 529 22.23 16.55 -27.48
C SER A 529 20.77 16.09 -27.53
N PHE A 530 19.91 16.67 -26.70
CA PHE A 530 18.48 16.39 -26.75
C PHE A 530 17.84 17.05 -27.97
N SER A 531 16.89 16.35 -28.57
CA SER A 531 16.03 16.95 -29.61
C SER A 531 15.20 18.09 -29.02
N ALA A 532 14.76 19.00 -29.90
CA ALA A 532 13.85 20.08 -29.53
C ALA A 532 12.53 19.54 -28.93
N GLU A 533 12.07 18.38 -29.39
CA GLU A 533 10.84 17.73 -28.91
C GLU A 533 11.00 17.23 -27.47
N GLN A 534 12.07 16.46 -27.19
CA GLN A 534 12.39 15.98 -25.84
C GLN A 534 12.54 17.14 -24.83
N THR A 535 13.16 18.24 -25.25
CA THR A 535 13.36 19.42 -24.39
C THR A 535 12.04 20.10 -24.04
N VAL A 536 11.12 20.25 -25.00
CA VAL A 536 9.80 20.86 -24.77
C VAL A 536 8.95 20.00 -23.85
N ASP A 537 8.88 18.70 -24.11
CA ASP A 537 8.09 17.76 -23.32
C ASP A 537 8.59 17.67 -21.87
N ALA A 538 9.91 17.68 -21.67
CA ALA A 538 10.51 17.71 -20.34
C ALA A 538 10.09 18.95 -19.56
N VAL A 539 10.23 20.15 -20.15
CA VAL A 539 9.93 21.43 -19.48
C VAL A 539 8.43 21.58 -19.23
N LEU A 540 7.58 21.16 -20.17
CA LEU A 540 6.12 21.21 -20.01
C LEU A 540 5.63 20.20 -18.97
N GLY A 541 6.15 18.98 -18.97
CA GLY A 541 5.75 17.90 -18.06
C GLY A 541 6.24 18.13 -16.64
N THR A 542 7.54 18.40 -16.46
CA THR A 542 8.17 18.51 -15.13
C THR A 542 8.13 19.93 -14.55
N GLY A 543 8.04 20.96 -15.40
CA GLY A 543 8.19 22.35 -14.99
C GLY A 543 9.62 22.77 -14.66
N ARG A 544 10.61 21.86 -14.69
CA ARG A 544 12.02 22.18 -14.44
C ARG A 544 12.67 22.80 -15.69
N PRO A 545 13.55 23.82 -15.54
CA PRO A 545 14.27 24.41 -16.67
C PRO A 545 15.23 23.42 -17.35
N MET A 546 15.43 23.58 -18.66
CA MET A 546 16.38 22.80 -19.48
C MET A 546 17.31 23.74 -20.25
N GLN A 547 18.59 23.41 -20.33
CA GLN A 547 19.51 24.13 -21.21
C GLN A 547 19.32 23.71 -22.67
N ILE A 548 19.46 24.67 -23.58
CA ILE A 548 19.42 24.46 -25.02
C ILE A 548 20.82 24.67 -25.57
N LYS A 549 21.35 23.66 -26.27
CA LYS A 549 22.61 23.79 -27.01
C LYS A 549 22.39 24.76 -28.17
N SER A 550 22.90 25.98 -28.02
CA SER A 550 22.88 27.02 -29.04
C SER A 550 24.19 27.81 -28.97
N ARG A 551 24.39 28.78 -29.87
CA ARG A 551 25.55 29.68 -29.82
C ARG A 551 25.62 30.50 -28.51
N GLU A 552 24.49 30.66 -27.81
CA GLU A 552 24.39 31.24 -26.48
C GLU A 552 23.90 30.19 -25.46
N ALA A 553 24.27 30.36 -24.18
CA ALA A 553 23.81 29.49 -23.09
C ALA A 553 22.34 29.79 -22.75
N LEU A 554 21.43 29.28 -23.59
CA LEU A 554 20.00 29.49 -23.45
C LEU A 554 19.39 28.47 -22.49
N THR A 555 18.44 28.92 -21.68
CA THR A 555 17.66 28.06 -20.78
C THR A 555 16.18 28.20 -21.08
N LEU A 556 15.52 27.09 -21.43
CA LEU A 556 14.07 27.02 -21.56
C LEU A 556 13.45 26.72 -20.19
N LYS A 557 12.46 27.51 -19.77
CA LYS A 557 11.73 27.26 -18.52
C LYS A 557 10.23 27.47 -18.70
N ARG A 558 9.46 26.82 -17.83
CA ARG A 558 8.01 27.03 -17.74
C ARG A 558 7.73 28.21 -16.81
N SER A 559 6.95 29.17 -17.30
CA SER A 559 6.62 30.40 -16.55
C SER A 559 5.11 30.66 -16.59
N LEU A 560 4.56 31.04 -15.44
CA LEU A 560 3.17 31.47 -15.32
C LEU A 560 3.09 32.99 -15.60
N VAL A 561 2.35 33.37 -16.63
CA VAL A 561 2.10 34.77 -16.99
C VAL A 561 0.60 34.95 -17.20
N ASN A 562 -0.03 35.87 -16.45
CA ASN A 562 -1.48 36.14 -16.50
C ASN A 562 -2.35 34.88 -16.41
N GLY A 563 -1.98 33.94 -15.51
CA GLY A 563 -2.74 32.70 -15.30
C GLY A 563 -2.52 31.61 -16.36
N ALA A 564 -1.75 31.88 -17.42
CA ALA A 564 -1.42 30.90 -18.45
C ALA A 564 0.03 30.41 -18.34
N GLN A 565 0.23 29.10 -18.48
CA GLN A 565 1.56 28.49 -18.53
C GLN A 565 2.19 28.75 -19.91
N ARG A 566 3.43 29.26 -19.92
CA ARG A 566 4.18 29.62 -21.13
C ARG A 566 5.60 29.09 -21.06
N LEU A 567 6.22 28.93 -22.24
CA LEU A 567 7.64 28.61 -22.37
C LEU A 567 8.44 29.90 -22.52
N GLU A 568 9.38 30.12 -21.63
CA GLU A 568 10.26 31.29 -21.62
C GLU A 568 11.70 30.89 -21.88
N LEU A 569 12.39 31.68 -22.70
CA LEU A 569 13.82 31.60 -22.90
C LEU A 569 14.55 32.60 -21.99
N ALA A 570 15.50 32.10 -21.22
CA ALA A 570 16.44 32.86 -20.40
C ALA A 570 17.87 32.72 -20.95
N GLY A 571 18.76 33.65 -20.60
CA GLY A 571 20.16 33.62 -21.05
C GLY A 571 20.42 34.16 -22.46
N TRP A 572 19.42 34.79 -23.08
CA TRP A 572 19.54 35.40 -24.41
C TRP A 572 20.17 36.80 -24.36
N SER A 573 20.93 37.17 -25.39
CA SER A 573 21.49 38.52 -25.53
C SER A 573 20.47 39.52 -26.10
N ALA A 574 20.36 40.69 -25.46
CA ALA A 574 19.52 41.79 -25.93
C ALA A 574 19.90 42.28 -27.35
N SER A 575 21.17 42.18 -27.73
CA SER A 575 21.65 42.57 -29.06
C SER A 575 21.10 41.72 -30.20
N ARG A 576 20.52 40.55 -29.90
CA ARG A 576 19.98 39.60 -30.88
C ARG A 576 18.47 39.44 -30.77
N LEU A 577 17.78 40.36 -30.10
CA LEU A 577 16.34 40.29 -29.88
C LEU A 577 15.54 40.13 -31.19
N ASP A 578 15.90 40.90 -32.22
CA ASP A 578 15.25 40.82 -33.54
C ASP A 578 15.52 39.47 -34.22
N TRP A 579 16.69 38.88 -33.99
CA TRP A 579 17.01 37.54 -34.47
C TRP A 579 16.12 36.48 -33.81
N TYR A 580 15.94 36.52 -32.49
CA TYR A 580 15.02 35.59 -31.80
C TYR A 580 13.57 35.72 -32.30
N LYS A 581 13.12 36.96 -32.54
CA LYS A 581 11.79 37.22 -33.10
C LYS A 581 11.62 36.67 -34.51
N ALA A 582 12.62 36.84 -35.38
CA ALA A 582 12.62 36.29 -36.73
C ALA A 582 12.50 34.75 -36.75
N HIS A 583 12.97 34.08 -35.70
CA HIS A 583 12.89 32.62 -35.57
C HIS A 583 11.59 32.12 -34.92
N GLY A 584 10.66 33.03 -34.56
CA GLY A 584 9.33 32.70 -34.06
C GLY A 584 9.15 32.90 -32.55
N CYS A 585 10.14 33.48 -31.84
CA CYS A 585 9.95 33.90 -30.46
C CYS A 585 9.16 35.22 -30.41
N PHE A 586 8.53 35.52 -29.27
CA PHE A 586 7.86 36.79 -29.03
C PHE A 586 8.23 37.35 -27.66
N THR A 587 7.99 38.65 -27.45
CA THR A 587 8.43 39.35 -26.24
C THR A 587 7.27 40.01 -25.54
N GLU A 588 7.32 40.04 -24.21
CA GLU A 588 6.45 40.90 -23.40
C GLU A 588 7.28 41.63 -22.35
N ILE A 589 6.84 42.83 -21.97
CA ILE A 589 7.47 43.61 -20.91
C ILE A 589 6.68 43.35 -19.62
N ILE A 590 7.29 42.67 -18.67
CA ILE A 590 6.67 42.29 -17.39
C ILE A 590 7.57 42.81 -16.27
N ARG A 591 7.02 43.61 -15.35
CA ARG A 591 7.78 44.26 -14.26
C ARG A 591 9.02 45.00 -14.79
N TYR A 592 8.85 45.78 -15.86
CA TYR A 592 9.91 46.55 -16.52
C TYR A 592 11.07 45.73 -17.09
N GLN A 593 10.90 44.41 -17.26
CA GLN A 593 11.86 43.53 -17.91
C GLN A 593 11.26 42.92 -19.17
N THR A 594 11.98 43.04 -20.30
CA THR A 594 11.65 42.31 -21.53
C THR A 594 11.89 40.84 -21.29
N ARG A 595 10.86 40.02 -21.42
CA ARG A 595 10.93 38.55 -21.33
C ARG A 595 10.65 37.95 -22.70
N LEU A 596 11.40 36.92 -23.07
CA LEU A 596 11.34 36.26 -24.37
C LEU A 596 10.63 34.92 -24.24
N PHE A 597 9.62 34.68 -25.06
CA PHE A 597 8.77 33.50 -24.99
C PHE A 597 8.78 32.73 -26.31
N VAL A 598 8.58 31.42 -26.19
CA VAL A 598 8.40 30.48 -27.31
C VAL A 598 6.92 30.09 -27.36
N PRO A 599 6.23 30.19 -28.52
CA PRO A 599 4.84 29.78 -28.61
C PRO A 599 4.73 28.26 -28.42
N THR A 600 3.82 27.83 -27.54
CA THR A 600 3.66 26.41 -27.18
C THR A 600 3.19 25.55 -28.37
N THR A 601 2.44 26.12 -29.31
CA THR A 601 1.91 25.43 -30.49
C THR A 601 2.98 25.05 -31.53
N ASN A 602 4.12 25.75 -31.55
CA ASN A 602 5.20 25.51 -32.52
C ASN A 602 6.58 25.44 -31.85
N ALA A 603 6.63 25.19 -30.54
CA ALA A 603 7.85 25.27 -29.74
C ALA A 603 8.97 24.38 -30.27
N VAL A 604 8.64 23.16 -30.69
CA VAL A 604 9.61 22.20 -31.25
C VAL A 604 10.30 22.78 -32.49
N ALA A 605 9.55 23.38 -33.42
CA ALA A 605 10.09 23.95 -34.64
C ALA A 605 10.94 25.21 -34.37
N VAL A 606 10.53 26.04 -33.41
CA VAL A 606 11.28 27.24 -33.01
C VAL A 606 12.62 26.82 -32.38
N LEU A 607 12.60 25.89 -31.43
CA LEU A 607 13.82 25.41 -30.78
C LEU A 607 14.76 24.67 -31.73
N ALA A 608 14.23 23.88 -32.67
CA ALA A 608 15.04 23.22 -33.69
C ALA A 608 15.82 24.23 -34.56
N ARG A 609 15.20 25.36 -34.91
CA ARG A 609 15.88 26.45 -35.64
C ARG A 609 16.94 27.16 -34.80
N LEU A 610 16.70 27.32 -33.50
CA LEU A 610 17.66 27.92 -32.57
C LEU A 610 18.88 27.00 -32.32
N ALA A 611 18.68 25.68 -32.32
CA ALA A 611 19.71 24.67 -32.09
C ALA A 611 20.48 24.27 -33.36
N GLY A 612 19.86 24.32 -34.54
CA GLY A 612 20.44 23.87 -35.81
C GLY A 612 21.47 24.79 -36.46
N GLN A 613 21.91 25.86 -35.78
CA GLN A 613 22.89 26.83 -36.30
C GLN A 613 24.09 27.05 -35.36
N ILE A 614 24.61 25.95 -34.80
CA ILE A 614 25.89 25.90 -34.06
C ILE A 614 27.05 26.14 -35.02
#